data_AF-A0AAX2TMS5-F1
#
_entry.id   AF-A0AAX2TMS5-F1
#
_cell.length_a   1.000
_cell.length_b   1.000
_cell.length_c   1.000
_cell.angle_alpha   90.00
_cell.angle_beta   90.00
_cell.angle_gamma   90.00
#
_symmetry.space_group_name_H-M   'P 1'
#
loop_
_entity.id
_entity.type
_entity.pdbx_description
1 polymer ?
#
loop_
_entity_poly.entity_id
_entity_poly.type
_entity_poly.pdbx_seq_one_letter_code
_entity_poly.pdbx_strand_id
1 'polypeptide(L)'
;MRRLVLSLSAGYVDTAGFLALQGLFTAHVTGNFVTLGASLVLGTSGAVAKLLALPVFCLVVILARLLSSALLRRRLPALKVVLGVKFALLLIGAVLAIHFGPFTNGDAGPAVFTGMVLVAAMAIQNAAHRIHLGSAPPSTLMTGTTTQVMIDLADMLQGPKPDAGAPESRLARMSINIVA
;
A
#
# COMPACT_ATOMS: atom_id res chain seq x y z
N MET A 1 -7.49 -19.01 9.89
CA MET A 1 -8.60 -18.27 9.25
C MET A 1 -8.23 -16.84 8.82
N ARG A 2 -7.92 -15.89 9.72
CA ARG A 2 -7.69 -14.46 9.37
C ARG A 2 -6.66 -14.20 8.26
N ARG A 3 -5.58 -15.00 8.22
CA ARG A 3 -4.50 -14.84 7.23
C ARG A 3 -4.95 -15.19 5.80
N LEU A 4 -5.66 -16.31 5.65
CA LEU A 4 -6.20 -16.75 4.35
C LEU A 4 -7.15 -15.72 3.75
N VAL A 5 -8.02 -15.13 4.58
CA VAL A 5 -8.96 -14.08 4.14
C VAL A 5 -8.23 -12.83 3.65
N LEU A 6 -7.18 -12.41 4.36
CA LEU A 6 -6.38 -11.24 3.97
C LEU A 6 -5.62 -11.50 2.65
N SER A 7 -4.95 -12.64 2.53
CA SER A 7 -4.23 -13.02 1.31
C SER A 7 -5.18 -13.20 0.12
N LEU A 8 -6.34 -13.82 0.31
CA LEU A 8 -7.37 -13.94 -0.73
C LEU A 8 -7.90 -12.58 -1.15
N SER A 9 -8.20 -11.69 -0.20
CA SER A 9 -8.66 -10.32 -0.51
C SER A 9 -7.60 -9.52 -1.26
N ALA A 10 -6.32 -9.70 -0.92
CA ALA A 10 -5.22 -9.05 -1.62
C ALA A 10 -5.14 -9.54 -3.07
N GLY A 11 -5.12 -10.86 -3.28
CA GLY A 11 -5.10 -11.45 -4.62
C GLY A 11 -6.31 -11.04 -5.46
N TYR A 12 -7.51 -11.09 -4.90
CA TYR A 12 -8.74 -10.71 -5.59
C TYR A 12 -8.73 -9.25 -6.07
N VAL A 13 -8.40 -8.30 -5.19
CA VAL A 13 -8.40 -6.88 -5.56
C VAL A 13 -7.25 -6.55 -6.52
N ASP A 14 -6.14 -7.28 -6.45
CA ASP A 14 -5.03 -7.12 -7.39
C ASP A 14 -5.42 -7.61 -8.79
N THR A 15 -6.06 -8.78 -8.90
CA THR A 15 -6.58 -9.30 -10.19
C THR A 15 -7.70 -8.43 -10.74
N ALA A 16 -8.64 -8.01 -9.89
CA ALA A 16 -9.74 -7.13 -10.30
C ALA A 16 -9.23 -5.75 -10.75
N GLY A 17 -8.28 -5.16 -10.01
CA GLY A 17 -7.62 -3.92 -10.40
C GLY A 17 -6.83 -4.05 -11.69
N PHE A 18 -6.10 -5.15 -11.87
CA PHE A 18 -5.34 -5.41 -13.09
C PHE A 18 -6.25 -5.51 -14.32
N LEU A 19 -7.34 -6.26 -14.22
CA LEU A 19 -8.30 -6.44 -15.32
C LEU A 19 -9.13 -5.19 -15.60
N ALA A 20 -9.57 -4.48 -14.56
CA ALA A 20 -10.51 -3.36 -14.69
C ALA A 20 -9.84 -1.99 -14.90
N LEU A 21 -8.60 -1.81 -14.44
CA LEU A 21 -7.89 -0.52 -14.45
C LEU A 21 -6.62 -0.55 -15.31
N GLN A 22 -6.66 -1.27 -16.43
CA GLN A 22 -5.59 -1.28 -17.44
C GLN A 22 -4.21 -1.69 -16.88
N GLY A 23 -4.20 -2.73 -16.04
CA GLY A 23 -2.98 -3.32 -15.50
C GLY A 23 -2.45 -2.68 -14.22
N LEU A 24 -3.32 -2.07 -13.40
CA LEU A 24 -2.97 -1.51 -12.09
C LEU A 24 -2.95 -2.61 -11.01
N PHE A 25 -1.79 -2.87 -10.44
CA PHE A 25 -1.61 -3.69 -9.24
C PHE A 25 -1.82 -2.85 -7.99
N THR A 26 -2.79 -3.20 -7.17
CA THR A 26 -3.13 -2.45 -5.95
C THR A 26 -2.34 -2.96 -4.74
N ALA A 27 -2.04 -4.26 -4.72
CA ALA A 27 -1.30 -4.90 -3.64
C ALA A 27 0.21 -4.99 -3.93
N HIS A 28 0.58 -5.16 -5.20
CA HIS A 28 1.97 -5.24 -5.66
C HIS A 28 2.44 -3.94 -6.31
N VAL A 29 2.53 -2.87 -5.51
CA VAL A 29 2.85 -1.52 -6.02
C VAL A 29 4.21 -1.46 -6.75
N THR A 30 5.16 -2.34 -6.43
CA THR A 30 6.43 -2.47 -7.17
C THR A 30 6.25 -3.05 -8.58
N GLY A 31 5.22 -3.88 -8.79
CA GLY A 31 4.85 -4.40 -10.11
C GLY A 31 4.28 -3.32 -11.04
N ASN A 32 3.71 -2.24 -10.49
CA ASN A 32 3.23 -1.10 -11.29
C ASN A 32 4.35 -0.38 -12.05
N PHE A 33 5.60 -0.43 -11.56
CA PHE A 33 6.74 0.17 -12.26
C PHE A 33 7.13 -0.63 -13.50
N VAL A 34 7.11 -1.96 -13.38
CA VAL A 34 7.41 -2.86 -14.49
C VAL A 34 6.35 -2.71 -15.58
N THR A 35 5.07 -2.67 -15.20
CA THR A 35 3.97 -2.48 -16.16
C THR A 35 3.91 -1.05 -16.69
N LEU A 36 4.33 -0.04 -15.94
CA LEU A 36 4.51 1.34 -16.42
C LEU A 36 5.61 1.41 -17.48
N GLY A 37 6.76 0.76 -17.27
CA GLY A 37 7.81 0.67 -18.28
C GLY A 37 7.33 0.04 -19.59
N ALA A 38 6.56 -1.05 -19.49
CA ALA A 38 5.91 -1.65 -20.65
C ALA A 38 4.88 -0.70 -21.31
N SER A 39 4.11 0.04 -20.51
CA SER A 39 3.09 0.96 -21.02
C SER A 39 3.68 2.18 -21.72
N LEU A 40 4.84 2.67 -21.25
CA LEU A 40 5.58 3.76 -21.88
C LEU A 40 6.19 3.35 -23.22
N VAL A 41 6.66 2.11 -23.35
CA VAL A 41 7.21 1.57 -24.60
C VAL A 41 6.10 1.23 -25.61
N LEU A 42 4.98 0.69 -25.12
CA LEU A 42 3.86 0.24 -25.96
C LEU A 42 2.79 1.33 -26.20
N GLY A 43 2.91 2.51 -25.58
CA GLY A 43 1.95 3.61 -25.71
C GLY A 43 0.57 3.33 -25.12
N THR A 44 0.46 2.44 -24.12
CA THR A 44 -0.82 2.03 -23.54
C THR A 44 -1.27 2.97 -22.40
N SER A 45 -2.59 3.12 -22.23
CA SER A 45 -3.18 4.00 -21.21
C SER A 45 -2.94 3.50 -19.76
N GLY A 46 -3.03 4.40 -18.79
CA GLY A 46 -2.90 4.11 -17.36
C GLY A 46 -1.51 4.35 -16.78
N ALA A 47 -0.62 5.01 -17.52
CA ALA A 47 0.72 5.37 -17.04
C ALA A 47 0.64 6.33 -15.84
N VAL A 48 -0.30 7.27 -15.85
CA VAL A 48 -0.47 8.25 -14.75
C VAL A 48 -0.92 7.56 -13.48
N ALA A 49 -1.88 6.63 -13.58
CA ALA A 49 -2.36 5.84 -12.45
C ALA A 49 -1.25 4.96 -11.84
N LYS A 50 -0.42 4.33 -12.68
CA LYS A 50 0.69 3.48 -12.24
C LYS A 50 1.80 4.29 -11.57
N LEU A 51 2.10 5.49 -12.07
CA LEU A 51 3.09 6.39 -11.48
C LEU A 51 2.64 6.92 -10.12
N LEU A 52 1.37 7.34 -10.00
CA LEU A 52 0.79 7.87 -8.76
C LEU A 52 0.60 6.79 -7.68
N ALA A 53 0.55 5.52 -8.04
CA ALA A 53 0.34 4.43 -7.10
C ALA A 53 1.43 4.38 -6.00
N LEU A 54 2.70 4.64 -6.33
CA LEU A 54 3.78 4.63 -5.34
C LEU A 54 3.69 5.79 -4.32
N PRO A 55 3.63 7.07 -4.72
CA PRO A 55 3.55 8.17 -3.75
C PRO A 55 2.31 8.06 -2.86
N VAL A 56 1.16 7.66 -3.42
CA VAL A 56 -0.07 7.44 -2.63
C VAL A 56 0.11 6.28 -1.66
N PHE A 57 0.69 5.16 -2.10
CA PHE A 57 0.97 4.03 -1.23
C PHE A 57 1.90 4.43 -0.06
N CYS A 58 3.01 5.11 -0.34
CA CYS A 58 3.96 5.55 0.68
C CYS A 58 3.29 6.47 1.71
N LEU A 59 2.53 7.47 1.25
CA LEU A 59 1.81 8.40 2.12
C LEU A 59 0.81 7.67 3.03
N VAL A 60 0.02 6.75 2.46
CA VAL A 60 -0.99 6.00 3.21
C VAL A 60 -0.35 5.05 4.22
N VAL A 61 0.79 4.41 3.92
CA VAL A 61 1.52 3.59 4.89
C VAL A 61 1.98 4.42 6.09
N ILE A 62 2.54 5.61 5.84
CA ILE A 62 2.97 6.54 6.90
C ILE A 62 1.77 6.94 7.76
N LEU A 63 0.68 7.39 7.14
CA LEU A 63 -0.54 7.79 7.86
C LEU A 63 -1.15 6.65 8.66
N ALA A 64 -1.19 5.44 8.10
CA ALA A 64 -1.69 4.25 8.80
C ALA A 64 -0.83 3.91 10.03
N ARG A 65 0.51 4.07 9.93
CA ARG A 65 1.43 3.87 11.05
C ARG A 65 1.24 4.94 12.14
N LEU A 66 1.13 6.21 11.77
CA LEU A 66 0.86 7.31 12.69
C LEU A 66 -0.48 7.11 13.42
N LEU A 67 -1.53 6.78 12.67
CA LEU A 67 -2.86 6.49 13.22
C LEU A 67 -2.80 5.31 14.18
N SER A 68 -2.19 4.19 13.79
CA SER A 68 -2.04 3.02 14.64
C SER A 68 -1.29 3.36 15.95
N SER A 69 -0.24 4.16 15.87
CA SER A 69 0.54 4.59 17.03
C SER A 69 -0.27 5.50 17.96
N ALA A 70 -1.03 6.45 17.41
CA ALA A 70 -1.93 7.31 18.17
C ALA A 70 -3.03 6.52 18.88
N LEU A 71 -3.60 5.49 18.23
CA LEU A 71 -4.62 4.62 18.82
C LEU A 71 -4.04 3.74 19.93
N LEU A 72 -2.81 3.22 19.77
CA LEU A 72 -2.12 2.47 20.83
C LEU A 72 -1.89 3.36 22.06
N ARG A 73 -1.46 4.62 21.89
CA ARG A 73 -1.28 5.57 23.00
C ARG A 73 -2.59 5.82 23.77
N ARG A 74 -3.74 5.76 23.09
CA ARG A 74 -5.08 5.89 23.68
C ARG A 74 -5.67 4.55 24.20
N ARG A 75 -4.89 3.46 24.21
CA ARG A 75 -5.33 2.09 24.57
C ARG A 75 -6.55 1.58 23.77
N LEU A 76 -6.71 2.07 22.53
CA LEU A 76 -7.77 1.63 21.63
C LEU A 76 -7.32 0.42 20.79
N PRO A 77 -8.25 -0.42 20.30
CA PRO A 77 -7.93 -1.58 19.47
C PRO A 77 -7.51 -1.17 18.05
N ALA A 78 -6.29 -0.68 17.88
CA ALA A 78 -5.78 -0.11 16.62
C ALA A 78 -5.94 -1.03 15.41
N LEU A 79 -5.66 -2.33 15.56
CA LEU A 79 -5.85 -3.30 14.47
C LEU A 79 -7.30 -3.31 13.96
N LYS A 80 -8.30 -3.27 14.87
CA LYS A 80 -9.73 -3.27 14.47
C LYS A 80 -10.08 -2.00 13.70
N VAL A 81 -9.60 -0.85 14.17
CA VAL A 81 -9.89 0.45 13.53
C VAL A 81 -9.22 0.53 12.16
N VAL A 82 -7.95 0.17 12.06
CA VAL A 82 -7.19 0.19 10.81
C VAL A 82 -7.80 -0.78 9.78
N LEU A 83 -8.24 -1.97 10.19
CA LEU A 83 -8.99 -2.88 9.32
C LEU A 83 -10.38 -2.35 8.95
N GLY A 84 -11.05 -1.62 9.85
CA GLY A 84 -12.32 -0.96 9.56
C GLY A 84 -12.17 0.13 8.49
N VAL A 85 -11.13 0.95 8.57
CA VAL A 85 -10.80 1.96 7.56
C VAL A 85 -10.51 1.31 6.20
N LYS A 86 -9.72 0.23 6.18
CA LYS A 86 -9.50 -0.57 4.97
C LYS A 86 -10.83 -1.03 4.36
N PHE A 87 -11.71 -1.61 5.18
CA PHE A 87 -12.99 -2.13 4.71
C PHE A 87 -13.87 -1.02 4.11
N ALA A 88 -13.93 0.14 4.76
CA ALA A 88 -14.65 1.31 4.23
C ALA A 88 -14.07 1.76 2.88
N LEU A 89 -12.74 1.84 2.74
CA LEU A 89 -12.08 2.17 1.47
C LEU A 89 -12.39 1.15 0.37
N LEU A 90 -12.43 -0.15 0.69
CA LEU A 90 -12.81 -1.18 -0.27
C LEU A 90 -14.27 -1.05 -0.71
N LEU A 91 -15.18 -0.74 0.21
CA LEU A 91 -16.59 -0.50 -0.15
C LEU A 91 -16.73 0.73 -1.05
N ILE A 92 -16.04 1.82 -0.73
CA ILE A 92 -16.02 3.03 -1.55
C ILE A 92 -15.45 2.69 -2.94
N GLY A 93 -14.32 1.99 -3.00
CA GLY A 93 -13.71 1.54 -4.25
C GLY A 93 -14.64 0.64 -5.08
N ALA A 94 -15.39 -0.26 -4.45
CA ALA A 94 -16.37 -1.11 -5.12
C ALA A 94 -17.54 -0.30 -5.68
N VAL A 95 -18.09 0.64 -4.91
CA VAL A 95 -19.16 1.54 -5.39
C VAL A 95 -18.68 2.38 -6.57
N LEU A 96 -17.47 2.95 -6.48
CA LEU A 96 -16.87 3.72 -7.56
C LEU A 96 -16.65 2.86 -8.82
N ALA A 97 -16.16 1.63 -8.66
CA ALA A 97 -15.94 0.71 -9.77
C ALA A 97 -17.25 0.29 -10.46
N ILE A 98 -18.33 0.09 -9.69
CA ILE A 98 -19.66 -0.24 -10.23
C ILE A 98 -20.28 0.98 -10.93
N HIS A 99 -20.09 2.18 -10.37
CA HIS A 99 -20.74 3.39 -10.89
C HIS A 99 -20.02 3.98 -12.11
N PHE A 100 -18.69 3.98 -12.10
CA PHE A 100 -17.87 4.57 -13.17
C PHE A 100 -17.30 3.54 -14.16
N GLY A 101 -17.46 2.24 -13.87
CA GLY A 101 -17.09 1.18 -14.80
C GLY A 101 -18.09 1.05 -15.96
N PRO A 102 -17.65 0.53 -17.13
CA PRO A 102 -16.31 0.04 -17.46
C PRO A 102 -15.33 1.17 -17.82
N PHE A 103 -14.12 1.12 -17.25
CA PHE A 103 -13.07 2.11 -17.50
C PHE A 103 -12.36 1.81 -18.83
N THR A 104 -12.80 2.46 -19.91
CA THR A 104 -12.20 2.33 -21.25
C THR A 104 -10.86 3.06 -21.36
N ASN A 105 -10.66 4.12 -20.58
CA ASN A 105 -9.42 4.91 -20.52
C ASN A 105 -8.84 4.87 -19.10
N GLY A 106 -7.66 4.26 -18.93
CA GLY A 106 -6.99 4.13 -17.62
C GLY A 106 -6.48 5.45 -17.03
N ASP A 107 -6.32 6.49 -17.86
CA ASP A 107 -5.91 7.83 -17.43
C ASP A 107 -7.09 8.77 -17.17
N ALA A 108 -8.33 8.30 -17.36
CA ALA A 108 -9.50 9.10 -17.03
C ALA A 108 -9.57 9.35 -15.52
N GLY A 109 -9.91 10.58 -15.11
CA GLY A 109 -10.00 10.98 -13.71
C GLY A 109 -10.75 9.99 -12.80
N PRO A 110 -11.91 9.44 -13.20
CA PRO A 110 -12.63 8.43 -12.42
C PRO A 110 -11.86 7.10 -12.25
N ALA A 111 -11.11 6.66 -13.27
CA ALA A 111 -10.30 5.43 -13.22
C ALA A 111 -9.11 5.62 -12.27
N VAL A 112 -8.41 6.75 -12.39
CA VAL A 112 -7.30 7.12 -11.50
C VAL A 112 -7.78 7.22 -10.06
N PHE A 113 -8.88 7.93 -9.81
CA PHE A 113 -9.43 8.10 -8.47
C PHE A 113 -9.83 6.75 -7.84
N THR A 114 -10.56 5.92 -8.59
CA THR A 114 -10.96 4.57 -8.14
C THR A 114 -9.72 3.71 -7.84
N GLY A 115 -8.70 3.76 -8.70
CA GLY A 115 -7.43 3.08 -8.50
C GLY A 115 -6.71 3.53 -7.24
N MET A 116 -6.63 4.84 -6.98
CA MET A 116 -5.96 5.37 -5.78
C MET A 116 -6.68 4.98 -4.48
N VAL A 117 -8.02 4.91 -4.49
CA VAL A 117 -8.82 4.41 -3.35
C VAL A 117 -8.48 2.94 -3.06
N LEU A 118 -8.38 2.10 -4.08
CA LEU A 118 -8.01 0.69 -3.93
C LEU A 118 -6.55 0.51 -3.49
N VAL A 119 -5.62 1.29 -4.05
CA VAL A 119 -4.21 1.33 -3.61
C VAL A 119 -4.11 1.74 -2.15
N ALA A 120 -4.86 2.74 -1.70
CA ALA A 120 -4.89 3.16 -0.30
C ALA A 120 -5.40 2.04 0.62
N ALA A 121 -6.47 1.33 0.24
CA ALA A 121 -6.96 0.20 1.01
C ALA A 121 -5.89 -0.89 1.19
N MET A 122 -5.16 -1.21 0.12
CA MET A 122 -4.10 -2.22 0.15
C MET A 122 -2.84 -1.76 0.88
N ALA A 123 -2.50 -0.48 0.80
CA ALA A 123 -1.44 0.13 1.61
C ALA A 123 -1.70 -0.04 3.11
N ILE A 124 -2.94 0.22 3.54
CA ILE A 124 -3.36 0.00 4.94
C ILE A 124 -3.25 -1.46 5.33
N GLN A 125 -3.67 -2.38 4.46
CA GLN A 125 -3.53 -3.82 4.70
C GLN A 125 -2.06 -4.23 4.89
N ASN A 126 -1.18 -3.76 4.00
CA ASN A 126 0.24 -4.07 4.04
C ASN A 126 0.90 -3.51 5.30
N ALA A 127 0.56 -2.27 5.68
CA ALA A 127 1.02 -1.66 6.92
C ALA A 127 0.51 -2.43 8.15
N ALA A 128 -0.79 -2.76 8.21
CA ALA A 128 -1.38 -3.49 9.33
C ALA A 128 -0.76 -4.87 9.52
N HIS A 129 -0.51 -5.59 8.42
CA HIS A 129 0.18 -6.87 8.44
C HIS A 129 1.61 -6.74 8.99
N ARG A 130 2.36 -5.71 8.56
CA ARG A 130 3.73 -5.50 9.03
C ARG A 130 3.81 -5.09 10.51
N ILE A 131 2.89 -4.25 10.97
CA ILE A 131 2.88 -3.71 12.34
C ILE A 131 2.41 -4.76 13.36
N HIS A 132 1.37 -5.54 13.03
CA HIS A 132 0.68 -6.40 14.00
C HIS A 132 0.86 -7.90 13.77
N LEU A 133 1.41 -8.32 12.63
CA LEU A 133 1.58 -9.72 12.24
C LEU A 133 3.02 -10.05 11.80
N GLY A 134 4.02 -9.27 12.26
CA GLY A 134 5.43 -9.38 11.85
C GLY A 134 6.13 -10.73 12.13
N SER A 135 5.52 -11.62 12.92
CA SER A 135 5.98 -13.00 13.17
C SER A 135 5.50 -14.03 12.14
N ALA A 136 4.78 -13.60 11.08
CA ALA A 136 4.40 -14.45 9.96
C ALA A 136 5.33 -14.22 8.74
N PRO A 137 5.60 -15.25 7.92
CA PRO A 137 6.39 -15.10 6.70
C PRO A 137 5.80 -14.00 5.80
N PRO A 138 6.61 -13.05 5.28
CA PRO A 138 6.12 -12.01 4.39
C PRO A 138 5.53 -12.62 3.12
N SER A 139 4.32 -12.21 2.73
CA SER A 139 3.70 -12.64 1.46
C SER A 139 4.15 -11.82 0.25
N THR A 140 4.96 -10.78 0.47
CA THR A 140 5.48 -9.87 -0.57
C THR A 140 6.94 -9.54 -0.25
N LEU A 141 7.90 -10.06 -1.01
CA LEU A 141 9.33 -9.84 -0.75
C LEU A 141 9.76 -8.38 -1.00
N MET A 142 9.41 -7.80 -2.16
CA MET A 142 9.79 -6.42 -2.51
C MET A 142 8.87 -5.35 -1.88
N THR A 143 7.55 -5.47 -2.01
CA THR A 143 6.63 -4.48 -1.41
C THR A 143 6.70 -4.47 0.12
N GLY A 144 7.12 -5.59 0.72
CA GLY A 144 7.32 -5.72 2.16
C GLY A 144 8.48 -4.88 2.69
N THR A 145 9.62 -4.82 1.99
CA THR A 145 10.76 -3.98 2.40
C THR A 145 10.43 -2.50 2.24
N THR A 146 9.77 -2.10 1.16
CA THR A 146 9.28 -0.71 0.97
C THR A 146 8.33 -0.29 2.08
N THR A 147 7.37 -1.15 2.45
CA THR A 147 6.43 -0.88 3.54
C THR A 147 7.17 -0.69 4.88
N GLN A 148 8.22 -1.49 5.13
CA GLN A 148 9.03 -1.36 6.33
C GLN A 148 9.79 -0.03 6.39
N VAL A 149 10.43 0.38 5.29
CA VAL A 149 11.14 1.67 5.22
C VAL A 149 10.20 2.84 5.52
N MET A 150 8.98 2.81 4.97
CA MET A 150 7.98 3.86 5.21
C MET A 150 7.48 3.87 6.66
N ILE A 151 7.38 2.69 7.30
CA ILE A 151 7.07 2.58 8.72
C ILE A 151 8.20 3.16 9.58
N ASP A 152 9.46 2.84 9.26
CA ASP A 152 10.63 3.31 9.99
C ASP A 152 10.72 4.85 9.88
N LEU A 153 10.45 5.41 8.70
CA LEU A 153 10.34 6.86 8.50
C LEU A 153 9.21 7.49 9.32
N ALA A 154 8.03 6.86 9.37
CA ALA A 154 6.91 7.31 10.19
C ALA A 154 7.21 7.27 11.69
N ASP A 155 8.05 6.34 12.15
CA ASP A 155 8.52 6.31 13.53
C ASP A 155 9.51 7.44 13.82
N MET A 156 10.42 7.75 12.89
CA MET A 156 11.34 8.90 13.02
C MET A 156 10.57 10.22 13.16
N LEU A 157 9.48 10.40 12.39
CA LEU A 157 8.61 11.58 12.46
C LEU A 157 7.87 11.74 13.81
N GLN A 158 7.70 10.65 14.57
CA GLN A 158 7.04 10.69 15.88
C GLN A 158 7.97 11.02 17.05
N GLY A 159 9.27 11.23 16.78
CA GLY A 159 10.31 11.42 17.79
C GLY A 159 10.74 10.11 18.45
N PRO A 160 11.94 10.07 19.08
CA PRO A 160 12.52 8.84 19.59
C PRO A 160 11.64 8.19 20.67
N LYS A 161 11.31 6.90 20.51
CA LYS A 161 10.83 6.08 21.62
C LYS A 161 12.01 5.75 22.54
N PRO A 162 11.85 5.77 23.87
CA PRO A 162 12.96 5.58 24.81
C PRO A 162 13.65 4.21 24.81
N ASP A 163 13.29 3.25 23.94
CA ASP A 163 13.79 1.88 24.11
C ASP A 163 13.71 0.97 22.86
N ALA A 164 13.96 1.52 21.66
CA ALA A 164 14.12 0.69 20.47
C ALA A 164 15.44 1.06 19.78
N GLY A 165 16.38 0.12 19.76
CA GLY A 165 17.71 0.27 19.19
C GLY A 165 17.72 1.02 17.85
N ALA A 166 18.60 2.02 17.79
CA ALA A 166 18.80 3.03 16.77
C ALA A 166 18.30 2.68 15.33
N PRO A 167 17.28 3.40 14.82
CA PRO A 167 16.87 3.40 13.41
C PRO A 167 18.01 3.72 12.42
N GLU A 168 18.98 4.50 12.87
CA GLU A 168 20.14 4.95 12.07
C GLU A 168 20.96 3.77 11.52
N SER A 169 21.01 2.64 12.24
CA SER A 169 21.81 1.48 11.85
C SER A 169 21.29 0.75 10.60
N ARG A 170 19.99 0.85 10.29
CA ARG A 170 19.39 0.23 9.10
C ARG A 170 19.46 1.11 7.87
N LEU A 171 19.19 2.40 8.03
CA LEU A 171 19.29 3.37 6.94
C LEU A 171 20.74 3.49 6.44
N ALA A 172 21.72 3.51 7.36
CA ALA A 172 23.14 3.52 7.02
C ALA A 172 23.59 2.25 6.26
N ARG A 173 23.02 1.08 6.57
CA ARG A 173 23.32 -0.16 5.84
C ARG A 173 22.68 -0.20 4.45
N MET A 174 21.53 0.44 4.26
CA MET A 174 20.91 0.54 2.94
C MET A 174 21.64 1.54 2.03
N SER A 175 22.14 2.65 2.55
CA SER A 175 22.91 3.62 1.75
C SER A 175 24.26 3.05 1.31
N ILE A 176 24.92 2.23 2.12
CA ILE A 176 26.16 1.54 1.73
C ILE A 176 25.95 0.62 0.51
N ASN A 177 24.81 -0.05 0.40
CA ASN A 177 24.50 -0.93 -0.73
C ASN A 177 24.07 -0.20 -2.01
N ILE A 178 23.81 1.11 -1.96
CA ILE A 178 23.47 1.91 -3.14
C ILE A 178 24.73 2.57 -3.73
N VAL A 179 25.81 2.69 -2.94
CA VAL A 179 27.05 3.37 -3.33
C VAL A 179 28.17 2.38 -3.70
N ALA A 180 28.04 1.10 -3.31
CA ALA A 180 28.94 0.01 -3.72
C ALA A 180 28.50 -0.63 -5.05
#